data_AF-A0A2G8LLI9-F1
#
_entry.id   AF-A0A2G8LLI9-F1
#
_cell.length_a   1.000
_cell.length_b   1.000
_cell.length_c   1.000
_cell.angle_alpha   90.00
_cell.angle_beta   90.00
_cell.angle_gamma   90.00
#
_symmetry.space_group_name_H-M   'P 1'
#
loop_
_entity.id
_entity.type
_entity.pdbx_description
1 polymer ?
#
loop_
_entity_poly.entity_id
_entity_poly.type
_entity_poly.pdbx_seq_one_letter_code
_entity_poly.pdbx_strand_id
1 'polypeptide(L)'
;MLKIQVTSDMSASWTFKVNINGKPVVNSGATDPAEINVVIKHPAPSVIRSRFTDTGNAIEVMFNVPVTTASNNQQVCSRIFANVDKLGDGASCSFTTPKTLQVVIGTGTNVIEPGKYSRHGDQLMFNQNSIKPAKQSNFLYLNSDEPSVVEAPNNPLDVNFVVSGPTTINNCGSYQLKAEQISGHGGRKLTYDWQLEPTVVVQDSSSFSPIRLQDAEGQ
;
A
#
# COMPACT_ATOMS: atom_id res chain seq x y z
N MET A 1 36.59 -18.40 31.81
CA MET A 1 35.41 -17.77 31.18
C MET A 1 34.71 -18.85 30.35
N LEU A 2 33.47 -19.23 30.72
CA LEU A 2 32.68 -20.19 29.94
C LEU A 2 32.10 -19.47 28.72
N LYS A 3 32.31 -20.01 27.52
CA LYS A 3 31.69 -19.52 26.28
C LYS A 3 30.66 -20.55 25.83
N ILE A 4 29.40 -20.14 25.74
CA ILE A 4 28.33 -20.96 25.18
C ILE A 4 28.04 -20.40 23.78
N GLN A 5 28.28 -21.20 22.74
CA GLN A 5 27.85 -20.89 21.39
C GLN A 5 26.62 -21.74 21.07
N VAL A 6 25.54 -21.10 20.64
CA VAL A 6 24.34 -21.80 20.21
C VAL A 6 24.03 -21.42 18.77
N THR A 7 23.98 -22.42 17.91
CA THR A 7 23.62 -22.31 16.50
C THR A 7 22.32 -23.07 16.29
N SER A 8 21.29 -22.38 15.81
CA SER A 8 20.02 -22.99 15.42
C SER A 8 19.53 -22.36 14.14
N ASP A 9 19.03 -23.19 13.24
CA ASP A 9 18.32 -22.83 12.00
C ASP A 9 16.82 -22.59 12.24
N MET A 10 16.33 -22.83 13.46
CA MET A 10 14.94 -22.66 13.86
C MET A 10 14.79 -21.74 15.09
N SER A 11 13.59 -21.17 15.25
CA SER A 11 13.24 -20.42 16.46
C SER A 11 13.20 -21.35 17.67
N ALA A 12 13.98 -21.04 18.70
CA ALA A 12 14.10 -21.89 19.89
C ALA A 12 14.19 -21.03 21.15
N SER A 13 13.64 -21.56 22.24
CA SER A 13 13.87 -21.03 23.58
C SER A 13 14.54 -22.12 24.40
N TRP A 14 15.66 -21.78 25.03
CA TRP A 14 16.36 -22.67 25.95
C TRP A 14 16.52 -21.99 27.29
N THR A 15 16.35 -22.78 28.34
CA THR A 15 16.60 -22.39 29.71
C THR A 15 17.82 -23.15 30.20
N PHE A 16 18.89 -22.42 30.51
CA PHE A 16 20.10 -23.01 31.07
C PHE A 16 20.05 -22.89 32.59
N LYS A 17 20.23 -24.01 33.29
CA LYS A 17 20.40 -24.05 34.75
C LYS A 17 21.88 -24.12 35.07
N VAL A 18 22.36 -23.16 35.85
CA VAL A 18 23.79 -23.10 36.21
C VAL A 18 24.01 -23.87 37.52
N ASN A 19 24.89 -24.88 37.48
CA ASN A 19 25.33 -25.63 38.66
C ASN A 19 26.84 -25.43 38.87
N ILE A 20 27.28 -25.16 40.10
CA ILE A 20 28.69 -25.17 40.51
C ILE A 20 28.88 -26.28 41.54
N ASN A 21 29.80 -27.21 41.27
CA ASN A 21 30.07 -28.39 42.13
C ASN A 21 28.82 -29.22 42.45
N GLY A 22 27.93 -29.40 41.47
CA GLY A 22 26.67 -30.15 41.62
C GLY A 22 25.57 -29.41 42.39
N LYS A 23 25.79 -28.16 42.82
CA LYS A 23 24.78 -27.32 43.48
C LYS A 23 24.28 -26.23 42.53
N PRO A 24 22.96 -25.96 42.49
CA PRO A 24 22.43 -24.86 41.71
C PRO A 24 23.00 -23.53 42.22
N VAL A 25 23.45 -22.69 41.30
CA VAL A 25 23.75 -21.31 41.59
C VAL A 25 22.42 -20.61 41.79
N VAL A 26 22.21 -19.95 42.92
CA VAL A 26 21.04 -19.12 43.19
C VAL A 26 21.48 -17.66 43.19
N ASN A 27 20.66 -16.76 42.62
CA ASN A 27 20.93 -15.33 42.74
C ASN A 27 20.81 -14.92 44.22
N SER A 28 21.63 -13.98 44.69
CA SER A 28 21.63 -13.55 46.09
C SER A 28 20.22 -13.11 46.52
N GLY A 29 19.61 -13.85 47.45
CA GLY A 29 18.24 -13.62 47.93
C GLY A 29 17.12 -14.42 47.25
N ALA A 30 17.43 -15.29 46.28
CA ALA A 30 16.46 -16.17 45.63
C ALA A 30 16.60 -17.64 46.09
N THR A 31 15.47 -18.34 46.25
CA THR A 31 15.42 -19.79 46.49
C THR A 31 15.48 -20.62 45.21
N ASP A 32 15.25 -19.99 44.05
CA ASP A 32 15.24 -20.67 42.76
C ASP A 32 16.62 -20.61 42.07
N PRO A 33 17.01 -21.67 41.33
CA PRO A 33 18.23 -21.67 40.54
C PRO A 33 18.28 -20.47 39.59
N ALA A 34 19.46 -19.91 39.38
CA ALA A 34 19.71 -18.93 38.34
C ALA A 34 19.46 -19.58 36.98
N GLU A 35 18.36 -19.20 36.35
CA GLU A 35 17.97 -19.61 35.01
C GLU A 35 18.37 -18.52 34.00
N ILE A 36 19.11 -18.92 32.96
CA ILE A 36 19.40 -18.05 31.81
C ILE A 36 18.46 -18.47 30.68
N ASN A 37 17.53 -17.59 30.32
CA ASN A 37 16.63 -17.79 29.19
C ASN A 37 17.25 -17.18 27.93
N VAL A 38 17.53 -18.01 26.94
CA VAL A 38 17.99 -17.59 25.62
C VAL A 38 16.86 -17.84 24.62
N VAL A 39 16.45 -16.78 23.92
CA VAL A 39 15.46 -16.87 22.84
C VAL A 39 16.13 -16.52 21.53
N ILE A 40 16.24 -17.51 20.63
CA ILE A 40 16.65 -17.26 19.25
C ILE A 40 15.41 -16.88 18.45
N LYS A 41 15.43 -15.65 17.93
CA LYS A 41 14.40 -15.14 17.03
C LYS A 41 14.87 -15.26 15.59
N HIS A 42 13.97 -15.72 14.73
CA HIS A 42 14.21 -15.76 13.29
C HIS A 42 14.03 -14.36 12.69
N PRO A 43 14.73 -14.01 11.59
CA PRO A 43 14.62 -12.70 10.95
C PRO A 43 13.19 -12.29 10.59
N ALA A 44 12.96 -10.98 10.63
CA ALA A 44 11.72 -10.37 10.18
C ALA A 44 11.51 -10.61 8.66
N PRO A 45 10.26 -10.70 8.19
CA PRO A 45 9.97 -10.68 6.77
C PRO A 45 10.35 -9.30 6.20
N SER A 46 10.58 -9.24 4.89
CA SER A 46 10.78 -7.98 4.17
C SER A 46 9.81 -7.88 3.00
N VAL A 47 9.44 -6.65 2.66
CA VAL A 47 8.66 -6.37 1.46
C VAL A 47 9.60 -6.36 0.27
N ILE A 48 9.37 -7.25 -0.70
CA ILE A 48 10.09 -7.29 -1.97
C ILE A 48 9.59 -6.16 -2.87
N ARG A 49 8.27 -5.95 -2.89
CA ARG A 49 7.62 -5.06 -3.85
C ARG A 49 6.24 -4.66 -3.36
N SER A 50 5.88 -3.40 -3.58
CA SER A 50 4.50 -2.91 -3.50
C SER A 50 4.19 -2.24 -4.82
N ARG A 51 3.20 -2.73 -5.56
CA ARG A 51 2.90 -2.19 -6.89
C ARG A 51 1.42 -2.20 -7.22
N PHE A 52 0.95 -1.18 -7.92
CA PHE A 52 -0.39 -1.21 -8.50
C PHE A 52 -0.59 -2.35 -9.50
N THR A 53 -1.79 -2.95 -9.48
CA THR A 53 -2.26 -3.81 -10.57
C THR A 53 -2.41 -2.99 -11.85
N ASP A 54 -2.37 -3.66 -13.00
CA ASP A 54 -2.49 -3.00 -14.32
C ASP A 54 -3.81 -2.23 -14.50
N THR A 55 -4.85 -2.59 -13.73
CA THR A 55 -6.13 -1.85 -13.68
C THR A 55 -6.11 -0.62 -12.77
N GLY A 56 -5.08 -0.49 -11.93
CA GLY A 56 -4.90 0.63 -10.98
C GLY A 56 -5.80 0.59 -9.74
N ASN A 57 -6.66 -0.42 -9.59
CA ASN A 57 -7.66 -0.51 -8.50
C ASN A 57 -7.13 -1.16 -7.21
N ALA A 58 -5.95 -1.78 -7.26
CA ALA A 58 -5.38 -2.50 -6.14
C ALA A 58 -3.85 -2.40 -6.15
N ILE A 59 -3.24 -2.59 -4.98
CA ILE A 59 -1.80 -2.71 -4.80
C ILE A 59 -1.50 -4.15 -4.38
N GLU A 60 -0.53 -4.78 -5.04
CA GLU A 60 0.04 -6.05 -4.63
C GLU A 60 1.33 -5.82 -3.84
N VAL A 61 1.30 -6.25 -2.58
CA VAL A 61 2.44 -6.24 -1.66
C VAL A 61 2.99 -7.65 -1.56
N MET A 62 4.21 -7.85 -2.05
CA MET A 62 4.90 -9.14 -2.08
C MET A 62 5.95 -9.21 -0.97
N PHE A 63 5.94 -10.31 -0.22
CA PHE A 63 6.90 -10.59 0.84
C PHE A 63 7.91 -11.66 0.42
N ASN A 64 9.10 -11.62 1.00
CA ASN A 64 10.16 -12.61 0.74
C ASN A 64 9.81 -14.01 1.24
N VAL A 65 9.08 -14.10 2.35
CA VAL A 65 8.64 -15.35 2.98
C VAL A 65 7.13 -15.37 3.15
N PRO A 66 6.50 -16.55 3.36
CA PRO A 66 5.10 -16.60 3.72
C PRO A 66 4.84 -15.85 5.03
N VAL A 67 3.79 -15.04 5.10
CA VAL A 67 3.45 -14.19 6.25
C VAL A 67 2.01 -14.41 6.73
N THR A 68 1.73 -13.92 7.93
CA THR A 68 0.40 -13.89 8.53
C THR A 68 0.25 -12.62 9.38
N THR A 69 -0.99 -12.23 9.65
CA THR A 69 -1.29 -11.14 10.59
C THR A 69 -1.10 -11.61 12.02
N ALA A 70 -0.72 -10.68 12.90
CA ALA A 70 -0.54 -10.99 14.32
C ALA A 70 -1.82 -11.47 15.03
N SER A 71 -2.98 -11.03 14.54
CA SER A 71 -4.31 -11.41 15.03
C SER A 71 -4.96 -12.44 14.11
N ASN A 72 -5.59 -13.43 14.74
CA ASN A 72 -6.45 -14.48 14.17
C ASN A 72 -7.72 -13.92 13.51
N ASN A 73 -8.07 -12.68 13.80
CA ASN A 73 -9.07 -11.91 13.07
C ASN A 73 -8.40 -10.74 12.35
N GLN A 74 -8.81 -10.60 11.08
CA GLN A 74 -8.89 -9.36 10.31
C GLN A 74 -7.73 -9.07 9.35
N GLN A 75 -7.99 -9.45 8.09
CA GLN A 75 -7.49 -8.78 6.89
C GLN A 75 -8.06 -7.34 6.77
N VAL A 76 -8.13 -6.60 7.88
CA VAL A 76 -8.60 -5.21 7.90
C VAL A 76 -7.37 -4.33 7.73
N CYS A 77 -7.40 -3.44 6.73
CA CYS A 77 -6.25 -2.61 6.40
C CYS A 77 -5.73 -1.80 7.59
N SER A 78 -6.59 -1.35 8.50
CA SER A 78 -6.19 -0.55 9.69
C SER A 78 -5.41 -1.32 10.74
N ARG A 79 -5.38 -2.65 10.66
CA ARG A 79 -4.49 -3.47 11.49
C ARG A 79 -3.13 -3.67 10.84
N ILE A 80 -3.05 -3.57 9.52
CA ILE A 80 -1.83 -3.81 8.74
C ILE A 80 -1.06 -2.50 8.53
N PHE A 81 -1.75 -1.42 8.17
CA PHE A 81 -1.16 -0.15 7.78
C PHE A 81 -1.49 0.96 8.78
N ALA A 82 -0.53 1.85 8.99
CA ALA A 82 -0.65 3.05 9.82
C ALA A 82 -1.35 4.19 9.07
N ASN A 83 -1.18 4.28 7.75
CA ASN A 83 -1.73 5.33 6.89
C ASN A 83 -2.94 4.83 6.07
N VAL A 84 -3.95 4.29 6.74
CA VAL A 84 -5.17 3.77 6.07
C VAL A 84 -6.02 4.85 5.43
N ASP A 85 -5.97 6.07 5.94
CA ASP A 85 -6.59 7.25 5.33
C ASP A 85 -6.13 7.44 3.87
N LYS A 86 -4.87 7.08 3.57
CA LYS A 86 -4.33 7.12 2.22
C LYS A 86 -4.80 5.97 1.32
N LEU A 87 -5.49 4.96 1.85
CA LEU A 87 -6.05 3.88 1.03
C LEU A 87 -7.44 4.21 0.46
N GLY A 88 -8.08 5.28 0.95
CA GLY A 88 -9.43 5.67 0.55
C GLY A 88 -10.54 4.93 1.28
N ASP A 89 -11.76 5.48 1.18
CA ASP A 89 -12.97 4.96 1.80
C ASP A 89 -13.39 3.63 1.16
N GLY A 90 -13.66 2.63 1.99
CA GLY A 90 -14.01 1.28 1.53
C GLY A 90 -12.81 0.42 1.11
N ALA A 91 -11.58 0.87 1.37
CA ALA A 91 -10.39 0.06 1.14
C ALA A 91 -10.45 -1.28 1.87
N SER A 92 -9.95 -2.33 1.23
CA SER A 92 -9.92 -3.68 1.80
C SER A 92 -8.59 -4.36 1.55
N CYS A 93 -8.21 -5.25 2.46
CA CYS A 93 -6.94 -5.95 2.43
C CYS A 93 -7.25 -7.44 2.45
N SER A 94 -6.55 -8.24 1.65
CA SER A 94 -6.70 -9.69 1.68
C SER A 94 -5.46 -10.39 1.15
N PHE A 95 -5.15 -11.56 1.68
CA PHE A 95 -4.05 -12.36 1.15
C PHE A 95 -4.53 -13.17 -0.04
N THR A 96 -3.97 -12.92 -1.22
CA THR A 96 -4.22 -13.74 -2.42
C THR A 96 -3.35 -14.99 -2.41
N THR A 97 -2.16 -14.90 -1.80
CA THR A 97 -1.27 -16.03 -1.53
C THR A 97 -0.63 -15.85 -0.15
N PRO A 98 0.01 -16.88 0.43
CA PRO A 98 0.76 -16.72 1.68
C PRO A 98 1.89 -15.67 1.62
N LYS A 99 2.33 -15.25 0.42
CA LYS A 99 3.38 -14.24 0.22
C LYS A 99 2.88 -12.94 -0.38
N THR A 100 1.59 -12.83 -0.70
CA THR A 100 1.04 -11.69 -1.44
C THR A 100 -0.19 -11.16 -0.75
N LEU A 101 -0.11 -9.91 -0.29
CA LEU A 101 -1.23 -9.14 0.22
C LEU A 101 -1.74 -8.24 -0.92
N GLN A 102 -3.02 -8.36 -1.24
CA GLN A 102 -3.72 -7.45 -2.12
C GLN A 102 -4.42 -6.39 -1.28
N VAL A 103 -4.19 -5.13 -1.62
CA VAL A 103 -4.82 -3.96 -1.02
C VAL A 103 -5.70 -3.33 -2.09
N VAL A 104 -7.01 -3.57 -2.01
CA VAL A 104 -7.98 -2.93 -2.89
C VAL A 104 -8.19 -1.51 -2.38
N ILE A 105 -7.99 -0.56 -3.28
CA ILE A 105 -8.02 0.87 -2.98
C ILE A 105 -9.47 1.36 -3.01
N GLY A 106 -9.81 2.17 -2.01
CA GLY A 106 -11.11 2.81 -1.88
C GLY A 106 -11.22 4.10 -2.69
N THR A 107 -12.29 4.84 -2.45
CA THR A 107 -12.53 6.15 -3.07
C THR A 107 -12.03 7.30 -2.19
N GLY A 108 -11.57 8.41 -2.77
CA GLY A 108 -11.17 9.58 -2.00
C GLY A 108 -10.40 10.60 -2.84
N THR A 109 -10.12 11.76 -2.25
CA THR A 109 -9.41 12.87 -2.92
C THR A 109 -7.91 12.91 -2.64
N ASN A 110 -7.40 12.07 -1.73
CA ASN A 110 -6.01 12.03 -1.30
C ASN A 110 -5.54 10.59 -1.10
N VAL A 111 -5.78 9.76 -2.12
CA VAL A 111 -5.51 8.33 -2.13
C VAL A 111 -4.11 8.06 -2.68
N ILE A 112 -3.41 7.05 -2.15
CA ILE A 112 -2.05 6.65 -2.56
C ILE A 112 -1.87 6.73 -4.06
N GLU A 113 -0.82 7.43 -4.49
CA GLU A 113 -0.44 7.55 -5.89
C GLU A 113 0.78 6.70 -6.23
N PRO A 114 0.81 6.04 -7.41
CA PRO A 114 1.97 5.32 -7.86
C PRO A 114 3.16 6.25 -8.10
N GLY A 115 4.35 5.82 -7.71
CA GLY A 115 5.56 6.53 -8.08
C GLY A 115 5.86 6.42 -9.58
N LYS A 116 6.04 7.57 -10.23
CA LYS A 116 6.59 7.63 -11.59
C LYS A 116 8.10 7.38 -11.52
N TYR A 117 8.57 6.29 -12.13
CA TYR A 117 9.99 5.94 -12.25
C TYR A 117 10.80 6.01 -10.93
N SER A 118 10.34 5.25 -9.92
CA SER A 118 11.13 4.80 -8.77
C SER A 118 11.63 5.84 -7.75
N ARG A 119 11.21 7.12 -7.79
CA ARG A 119 11.69 8.11 -6.78
C ARG A 119 10.65 8.98 -6.07
N HIS A 120 9.38 8.97 -6.48
CA HIS A 120 8.31 9.76 -5.83
C HIS A 120 6.97 9.04 -5.85
N GLY A 121 6.90 7.82 -5.30
CA GLY A 121 5.63 7.14 -5.03
C GLY A 121 5.21 7.35 -3.59
N ASP A 122 3.91 7.36 -3.34
CA ASP A 122 3.41 7.28 -1.99
C ASP A 122 3.87 5.98 -1.33
N GLN A 123 3.95 6.01 -0.01
CA GLN A 123 4.47 4.93 0.79
C GLN A 123 3.36 4.22 1.54
N LEU A 124 3.42 2.89 1.59
CA LEU A 124 2.68 2.09 2.56
C LEU A 124 3.47 2.04 3.87
N MET A 125 2.85 2.54 4.94
CA MET A 125 3.41 2.51 6.29
C MET A 125 2.79 1.36 7.06
N PHE A 126 3.59 0.40 7.52
CA PHE A 126 3.07 -0.74 8.27
C PHE A 126 2.90 -0.38 9.75
N ASN A 127 1.84 -0.88 10.37
CA ASN A 127 1.69 -0.82 11.82
C ASN A 127 2.75 -1.69 12.50
N GLN A 128 3.18 -1.26 13.69
CA GLN A 128 4.00 -2.08 14.56
C GLN A 128 3.32 -3.42 14.86
N ASN A 129 4.10 -4.49 14.83
CA ASN A 129 3.66 -5.84 15.15
C ASN A 129 2.48 -6.35 14.30
N SER A 130 2.33 -5.87 13.07
CA SER A 130 1.20 -6.23 12.20
C SER A 130 1.42 -7.52 11.39
N ILE A 131 2.62 -7.66 10.82
CA ILE A 131 3.01 -8.74 9.92
C ILE A 131 4.16 -9.54 10.52
N LYS A 132 4.05 -10.87 10.48
CA LYS A 132 5.10 -11.81 10.87
C LYS A 132 5.13 -13.01 9.93
N PRO A 133 6.18 -13.83 9.91
CA PRO A 133 6.22 -15.04 9.10
C PRO A 133 5.11 -16.02 9.50
N ALA A 134 4.59 -16.75 8.51
CA ALA A 134 3.56 -17.76 8.72
C ALA A 134 4.19 -19.00 9.36
N LYS A 135 3.50 -19.55 10.36
CA LYS A 135 3.86 -20.72 11.20
C LYS A 135 4.89 -20.40 12.30
N GLN A 136 4.46 -20.65 13.54
CA GLN A 136 5.22 -20.73 14.81
C GLN A 136 5.48 -19.44 15.60
N SER A 137 5.72 -19.64 16.89
CA SER A 137 6.09 -18.67 17.91
C SER A 137 7.57 -18.31 17.83
N ASN A 138 7.94 -17.07 18.18
CA ASN A 138 9.33 -16.53 18.26
C ASN A 138 9.95 -15.98 16.95
N PHE A 139 9.14 -15.33 16.11
CA PHE A 139 9.64 -14.52 14.97
C PHE A 139 9.66 -13.03 15.29
N LEU A 140 10.55 -12.30 14.61
CA LEU A 140 10.47 -10.84 14.56
C LEU A 140 9.34 -10.41 13.61
N TYR A 141 8.67 -9.32 13.97
CA TYR A 141 7.69 -8.68 13.12
C TYR A 141 8.39 -7.86 12.03
N LEU A 142 7.68 -7.63 10.93
CA LEU A 142 8.09 -6.66 9.91
C LEU A 142 8.44 -5.33 10.57
N ASN A 143 9.54 -4.72 10.14
CA ASN A 143 9.96 -3.41 10.63
C ASN A 143 8.95 -2.35 10.17
N SER A 144 8.26 -1.67 11.10
CA SER A 144 7.32 -0.60 10.79
C SER A 144 7.99 0.67 10.27
N ASP A 145 9.29 0.84 10.57
CA ASP A 145 10.05 2.04 10.24
C ASP A 145 10.58 2.00 8.79
N GLU A 146 10.38 0.88 8.10
CA GLU A 146 10.72 0.70 6.69
C GLU A 146 9.46 0.82 5.82
N PRO A 147 9.13 2.03 5.34
CA PRO A 147 8.00 2.21 4.44
C PRO A 147 8.25 1.49 3.11
N SER A 148 7.19 0.99 2.50
CA SER A 148 7.26 0.42 1.15
C SER A 148 6.76 1.41 0.12
N VAL A 149 7.62 1.81 -0.82
CA VAL A 149 7.24 2.70 -1.93
C VAL A 149 6.32 1.94 -2.88
N VAL A 150 5.18 2.55 -3.21
CA VAL A 150 4.22 1.98 -4.15
C VAL A 150 4.62 2.33 -5.58
N GLU A 151 4.90 1.31 -6.36
CA GLU A 151 5.31 1.42 -7.76
C GLU A 151 4.11 1.53 -8.71
N ALA A 152 4.34 2.17 -9.85
CA ALA A 152 3.41 2.16 -10.99
C ALA A 152 3.21 0.74 -11.55
N PRO A 153 2.03 0.45 -12.16
CA PRO A 153 1.77 -0.83 -12.81
C PRO A 153 2.77 -1.12 -13.93
N ASN A 154 2.92 -2.40 -14.30
CA ASN A 154 3.79 -2.79 -15.40
C ASN A 154 3.21 -2.38 -16.74
N ASN A 155 1.92 -2.67 -16.92
CA ASN A 155 1.19 -2.42 -18.16
C ASN A 155 -0.09 -1.68 -17.79
N PRO A 156 -0.01 -0.38 -17.45
CA PRO A 156 -1.21 0.39 -17.13
C PRO A 156 -2.24 0.27 -18.26
N LEU A 157 -3.50 0.04 -17.90
CA LEU A 157 -4.59 0.17 -18.87
C LEU A 157 -4.72 1.63 -19.32
N ASP A 158 -4.85 1.83 -20.63
CA ASP A 158 -5.13 3.15 -21.18
C ASP A 158 -6.50 3.66 -20.69
N VAL A 159 -6.50 4.95 -20.32
CA VAL A 159 -7.72 5.66 -19.96
C VAL A 159 -8.44 6.03 -21.26
N ASN A 160 -9.62 5.44 -21.48
CA ASN A 160 -10.46 5.76 -22.62
C ASN A 160 -11.67 6.57 -22.18
N PHE A 161 -11.97 7.63 -22.92
CA PHE A 161 -13.13 8.50 -22.71
C PHE A 161 -13.86 8.72 -24.03
N VAL A 162 -15.18 8.85 -23.94
CA VAL A 162 -16.04 9.32 -25.03
C VAL A 162 -16.55 10.69 -24.66
N VAL A 163 -16.32 11.64 -25.55
CA VAL A 163 -16.97 12.95 -25.47
C VAL A 163 -18.18 12.91 -26.40
N SER A 164 -19.35 13.23 -25.84
CA SER A 164 -20.59 13.37 -26.59
C SER A 164 -21.11 14.80 -26.47
N GLY A 165 -21.67 15.29 -27.56
CA GLY A 165 -22.14 16.66 -27.66
C GLY A 165 -22.65 16.99 -29.07
N PRO A 166 -23.27 18.16 -29.24
CA PRO A 166 -23.72 18.62 -30.54
C PRO A 166 -22.53 18.88 -31.48
N THR A 167 -22.63 18.39 -32.72
CA THR A 167 -21.63 18.60 -33.78
C THR A 167 -21.81 19.93 -34.51
N THR A 168 -22.97 20.57 -34.36
CA THR A 168 -23.27 21.90 -34.89
C THR A 168 -23.73 22.80 -33.76
N ILE A 169 -23.15 24.00 -33.73
CA ILE A 169 -23.46 25.02 -32.73
C ILE A 169 -23.92 26.30 -33.44
N ASN A 170 -25.06 26.81 -33.03
CA ASN A 170 -25.56 28.14 -33.40
C ASN A 170 -24.75 29.25 -32.70
N ASN A 171 -24.66 30.40 -33.36
CA ASN A 171 -24.07 31.60 -32.80
C ASN A 171 -24.82 32.00 -31.51
N CYS A 172 -24.08 32.27 -30.43
CA CYS A 172 -24.58 32.67 -29.11
C CYS A 172 -25.43 31.62 -28.34
N GLY A 173 -25.37 30.33 -28.69
CA GLY A 173 -26.05 29.28 -27.92
C GLY A 173 -25.23 28.74 -26.73
N SER A 174 -25.91 28.11 -25.78
CA SER A 174 -25.29 27.30 -24.73
C SER A 174 -25.35 25.82 -25.10
N TYR A 175 -24.25 25.10 -24.88
CA TYR A 175 -24.14 23.68 -25.23
C TYR A 175 -23.60 22.89 -24.05
N GLN A 176 -24.03 21.64 -23.97
CA GLN A 176 -23.54 20.68 -23.00
C GLN A 176 -22.65 19.67 -23.72
N LEU A 177 -21.44 19.50 -23.20
CA LEU A 177 -20.55 18.41 -23.55
C LEU A 177 -20.55 17.43 -22.38
N LYS A 178 -20.60 16.15 -22.68
CA LYS A 178 -20.53 15.08 -21.70
C LYS A 178 -19.31 14.23 -22.00
N ALA A 179 -18.35 14.20 -21.08
CA ALA A 179 -17.31 13.18 -21.08
C ALA A 179 -17.80 12.00 -20.26
N GLU A 180 -17.88 10.84 -20.89
CA GLU A 180 -18.09 9.57 -20.22
C GLU A 180 -16.79 8.76 -20.29
N GLN A 181 -16.33 8.29 -19.15
CA GLN A 181 -15.20 7.38 -19.11
C GLN A 181 -15.65 5.96 -19.48
N ILE A 182 -14.87 5.29 -20.33
CA ILE A 182 -15.09 3.88 -20.67
C ILE A 182 -14.20 2.96 -19.81
N SER A 183 -12.95 3.34 -19.54
CA SER A 183 -11.99 2.49 -18.80
C SER A 183 -10.85 3.27 -18.14
N GLY A 184 -10.19 2.66 -17.14
CA GLY A 184 -8.82 3.03 -16.72
C GLY A 184 -8.63 3.90 -15.47
N HIS A 185 -9.65 4.23 -14.67
CA HIS A 185 -9.45 5.15 -13.53
C HIS A 185 -8.88 4.52 -12.24
N GLY A 186 -8.81 3.20 -12.15
CA GLY A 186 -8.31 2.52 -10.94
C GLY A 186 -9.06 2.93 -9.66
N GLY A 187 -10.36 3.17 -9.73
CA GLY A 187 -11.17 3.58 -8.58
C GLY A 187 -11.13 5.07 -8.23
N ARG A 188 -10.33 5.89 -8.93
CA ARG A 188 -10.17 7.32 -8.65
C ARG A 188 -11.17 8.19 -9.41
N LYS A 189 -11.53 9.36 -8.87
CA LYS A 189 -12.31 10.38 -9.60
C LYS A 189 -11.40 11.04 -10.63
N LEU A 190 -11.87 11.20 -11.86
CA LEU A 190 -11.16 11.96 -12.89
C LEU A 190 -11.46 13.46 -12.76
N THR A 191 -10.45 14.26 -13.05
CA THR A 191 -10.60 15.72 -13.25
C THR A 191 -10.55 15.97 -14.75
N TYR A 192 -11.55 16.66 -15.26
CA TYR A 192 -11.61 17.04 -16.67
C TYR A 192 -11.17 18.50 -16.80
N ASP A 193 -10.26 18.76 -17.75
CA ASP A 193 -9.93 20.12 -18.18
C ASP A 193 -10.45 20.30 -19.61
N TRP A 194 -11.35 21.26 -19.79
CA TRP A 194 -11.97 21.54 -21.08
C TRP A 194 -11.34 22.78 -21.68
N GLN A 195 -10.74 22.62 -22.85
CA GLN A 195 -10.16 23.72 -23.60
C GLN A 195 -10.81 23.79 -24.99
N LEU A 196 -11.16 25.01 -25.40
CA LEU A 196 -11.66 25.26 -26.74
C LEU A 196 -10.48 25.71 -27.60
N GLU A 197 -10.07 24.88 -28.55
CA GLU A 197 -9.03 25.23 -29.52
C GLU A 197 -9.70 25.81 -30.78
N PRO A 198 -9.67 27.14 -30.99
CA PRO A 198 -10.17 27.71 -32.22
C PRO A 198 -9.28 27.25 -33.38
N THR A 199 -9.84 26.45 -34.29
CA THR A 199 -9.23 26.28 -35.59
C THR A 199 -9.43 27.61 -36.33
N VAL A 200 -8.40 28.45 -36.35
CA VAL A 200 -8.46 29.71 -37.10
C VAL A 200 -8.54 29.38 -38.58
N VAL A 201 -9.76 29.31 -39.11
CA VAL A 201 -9.96 29.56 -40.54
C VAL A 201 -9.77 31.06 -40.68
N VAL A 202 -8.68 31.48 -41.33
CA VAL A 202 -8.38 32.90 -41.55
C VAL A 202 -9.53 33.52 -42.34
N GLN A 203 -10.49 34.12 -41.66
CA GLN A 203 -11.43 35.08 -42.21
C GLN A 203 -11.54 36.26 -41.26
N ASP A 204 -10.95 37.34 -41.75
CA ASP A 204 -10.98 38.75 -41.36
C ASP A 204 -11.29 39.13 -39.90
N SER A 205 -10.32 39.82 -39.32
CA SER A 205 -10.29 40.26 -37.92
C SER A 205 -11.34 41.35 -37.65
N SER A 206 -12.47 41.00 -37.06
CA SER A 206 -13.18 41.93 -36.16
C SER A 206 -14.04 41.19 -35.12
N SER A 207 -13.66 41.38 -33.85
CA SER A 207 -14.39 41.01 -32.62
C SER A 207 -14.54 39.52 -32.28
N PHE A 208 -13.59 38.99 -31.49
CA PHE A 208 -13.85 37.82 -30.63
C PHE A 208 -14.02 38.31 -29.19
N SER A 209 -15.17 38.00 -28.57
CA SER A 209 -15.35 38.08 -27.11
C SER A 209 -14.93 36.74 -26.48
N PRO A 210 -14.33 36.73 -25.28
CA PRO A 210 -13.93 35.48 -24.62
C PRO A 210 -15.15 34.64 -24.24
N ILE A 211 -15.16 33.38 -24.68
CA ILE A 211 -16.15 32.36 -24.29
C ILE A 211 -15.86 31.94 -22.84
N ARG A 212 -16.88 31.96 -21.98
CA ARG A 212 -16.78 31.43 -20.61
C ARG A 212 -17.27 29.98 -20.58
N LEU A 213 -16.41 29.07 -20.13
CA LEU A 213 -16.79 27.71 -19.77
C LEU A 213 -17.24 27.71 -18.30
N GLN A 214 -18.29 26.95 -18.00
CA GLN A 214 -18.73 26.66 -16.62
C GLN A 214 -18.67 25.15 -16.43
N ASP A 215 -17.94 24.71 -15.42
CA ASP A 215 -17.83 23.30 -15.09
C ASP A 215 -19.15 22.77 -14.51
N ALA A 216 -19.62 21.65 -15.06
CA ALA A 216 -20.61 20.82 -14.41
C ALA A 216 -19.88 19.59 -13.84
N GLU A 217 -19.87 19.47 -12.52
CA GLU A 217 -19.33 18.30 -11.83
C GLU A 217 -20.10 17.05 -12.28
N GLY A 218 -19.41 16.10 -12.91
CA GLY A 218 -19.97 14.80 -13.24
C GLY A 218 -20.28 13.99 -11.99
N GLN A 219 -21.52 13.53 -11.87
CA GLN A 219 -21.95 12.47 -10.94
C GLN A 219 -21.53 11.11 -11.46
#